data_AF-A0A8X8XGM8-F1
#
_entry.id   AF-A0A8X8XGM8-F1
#
_cell.length_a   1.000
_cell.length_b   1.000
_cell.length_c   1.000
_cell.angle_alpha   90.00
_cell.angle_beta   90.00
_cell.angle_gamma   90.00
#
_symmetry.space_group_name_H-M   'P 1'
#
loop_
_entity.id
_entity.type
_entity.pdbx_description
1 polymer ?
#
loop_
_entity_poly.entity_id
_entity_poly.type
_entity_poly.pdbx_seq_one_letter_code
_entity_poly.pdbx_strand_id
1 'polypeptide(L)'
;MGGGMETNKNRWIEDWATNRENLEHHFRWTRRNLALVGIFGVAIPILVYKGVVKEFVGVGYLVGTLSATAVLIHAGRRSMYS
;
A
#
# COMPACT_ATOMS: atom_id res chain seq x y z
N MET A 1 40.65 3.20 -15.40
CA MET A 1 39.44 2.42 -15.05
C MET A 1 39.61 1.05 -15.68
N GLY A 2 39.56 -0.04 -14.90
CA GLY A 2 39.96 -1.38 -15.33
C GLY A 2 39.18 -1.87 -16.55
N GLY A 3 39.82 -1.82 -17.73
CA GLY A 3 39.36 -2.47 -18.94
C GLY A 3 39.69 -3.96 -18.84
N GLY A 4 38.68 -4.81 -18.95
CA GLY A 4 38.86 -6.25 -18.82
C GLY A 4 37.60 -7.08 -18.56
N MET A 5 36.40 -6.52 -18.70
CA MET A 5 35.16 -7.30 -18.72
C MET A 5 34.49 -7.11 -20.08
N GLU A 6 35.08 -7.70 -21.12
CA GLU A 6 34.44 -7.78 -22.44
C GLU A 6 33.43 -8.94 -22.42
N THR A 7 32.34 -8.76 -21.68
CA THR A 7 31.12 -9.50 -21.96
C THR A 7 30.68 -9.16 -23.38
N ASN A 8 30.25 -10.16 -24.16
CA ASN A 8 29.73 -9.95 -25.51
C ASN A 8 28.60 -8.92 -25.48
N LYS A 9 28.90 -7.68 -25.86
CA LYS A 9 27.94 -6.57 -25.80
C LYS A 9 26.82 -6.85 -26.78
N ASN A 10 25.62 -7.08 -26.26
CA ASN A 10 24.42 -7.18 -27.07
C ASN A 10 23.78 -5.80 -27.15
N ARG A 11 23.85 -5.20 -28.34
CA ARG A 11 23.25 -3.88 -28.61
C ARG A 11 21.80 -3.77 -28.12
N TRP A 12 20.99 -4.80 -28.28
CA TRP A 12 19.59 -4.78 -27.86
C TRP A 12 19.42 -4.69 -26.34
N ILE A 13 20.35 -5.30 -25.58
CA ILE A 13 20.34 -5.27 -24.11
C ILE A 13 20.84 -3.91 -23.63
N GLU A 14 21.91 -3.40 -24.23
CA GLU A 14 22.47 -2.08 -23.89
C GLU A 14 21.48 -0.96 -24.19
N ASP A 15 20.84 -0.97 -25.37
CA ASP A 15 19.82 0.02 -25.75
C ASP A 15 18.58 -0.07 -24.83
N TRP A 16 18.17 -1.29 -24.45
CA TRP A 16 17.06 -1.49 -23.51
C TRP A 16 17.38 -0.97 -22.10
N ALA A 17 18.56 -1.28 -21.58
CA ALA A 17 19.02 -0.80 -20.28
C ALA A 17 19.12 0.74 -20.27
N THR A 18 19.77 1.30 -21.30
CA THR A 18 19.91 2.75 -21.48
C THR A 18 18.55 3.47 -21.50
N ASN A 19 17.56 2.92 -22.20
CA ASN A 19 16.22 3.51 -22.25
C ASN A 19 15.47 3.45 -20.91
N ARG A 20 15.74 2.44 -20.07
CA ARG A 20 15.14 2.35 -18.73
C ARG A 20 15.77 3.32 -17.75
N GLU A 21 17.09 3.46 -17.82
CA GLU A 21 17.84 4.37 -16.95
C GLU A 21 17.56 5.84 -17.26
N ASN A 22 17.14 6.15 -18.49
CA ASN A 22 16.87 7.52 -18.95
C ASN A 22 15.37 7.78 -19.21
N LEU A 23 14.48 6.95 -18.66
CA LEU A 23 13.06 6.98 -18.98
C LEU A 23 12.40 8.33 -18.64
N GLU A 24 12.91 9.01 -17.61
CA GLU A 24 12.49 10.34 -17.17
C GLU A 24 12.72 11.42 -18.25
N HIS A 25 13.77 11.31 -19.07
CA HIS A 25 14.04 12.25 -20.15
C HIS A 25 13.02 12.13 -21.28
N HIS A 26 12.42 10.95 -21.43
CA HIS A 26 11.40 10.67 -22.43
C HIS A 26 9.97 10.83 -21.89
N PHE A 27 9.80 11.11 -20.60
CA PHE A 27 8.50 11.27 -19.99
C PHE A 27 7.77 12.52 -20.52
N ARG A 28 6.46 12.38 -20.77
CA ARG A 28 5.60 13.48 -21.24
C ARG A 28 4.31 13.54 -20.46
N TRP A 29 3.86 14.75 -20.14
CA TRP A 29 2.54 14.99 -19.57
C TRP A 29 1.44 14.87 -20.62
N THR A 30 1.02 13.62 -20.86
CA THR A 30 -0.15 13.31 -21.69
C THR A 30 -1.38 13.12 -20.81
N ARG A 31 -2.58 13.18 -21.40
CA ARG A 31 -3.82 12.87 -20.66
C ARG A 31 -3.79 11.48 -20.02
N ARG A 32 -3.22 10.50 -20.72
CA ARG A 32 -3.04 9.13 -20.20
C ARG A 32 -2.09 9.10 -19.00
N ASN A 33 -0.94 9.77 -19.10
CA ASN A 33 0.05 9.77 -18.02
C ASN A 33 -0.47 10.53 -16.80
N LEU A 34 -1.20 11.63 -17.00
CA LEU A 34 -1.89 12.34 -15.93
C LEU A 34 -2.92 11.46 -15.22
N ALA A 35 -3.72 10.70 -15.98
CA ALA A 35 -4.68 9.75 -15.40
C ALA A 35 -3.97 8.66 -14.58
N LEU A 36 -2.86 8.11 -15.08
CA LEU A 36 -2.07 7.10 -14.37
C LEU A 36 -1.48 7.66 -13.07
N VAL A 37 -0.89 8.86 -13.12
CA VAL A 37 -0.35 9.55 -11.92
C VAL A 37 -1.47 9.83 -10.92
N GLY A 38 -2.65 10.27 -11.36
CA GLY A 38 -3.80 10.50 -10.48
C GLY A 38 -4.31 9.22 -9.81
N ILE A 39 -4.46 8.14 -10.58
CA ILE A 39 -4.97 6.87 -10.05
C ILE A 39 -3.97 6.23 -9.07
N PHE A 40 -2.73 6.03 -9.53
CA PHE A 40 -1.74 5.28 -8.76
C PHE A 40 -1.01 6.14 -7.73
N GLY A 41 -0.80 7.43 -8.01
CA GLY A 41 -0.14 8.36 -7.10
C GLY A 41 -1.05 8.96 -6.02
N VAL A 42 -2.38 9.02 -6.27
CA VAL A 42 -3.33 9.69 -5.35
C VAL A 42 -4.49 8.78 -4.96
N ALA A 43 -5.27 8.31 -5.93
CA ALA A 43 -6.53 7.64 -5.63
C ALA A 43 -6.33 6.33 -4.85
N ILE A 44 -5.43 5.45 -5.32
CA ILE A 44 -5.18 4.15 -4.68
C ILE A 44 -4.66 4.32 -3.24
N PRO A 45 -3.59 5.11 -2.95
CA PRO A 45 -3.12 5.32 -1.58
C PRO A 45 -4.22 5.80 -0.63
N ILE A 46 -5.06 6.75 -1.07
CA ILE A 46 -6.17 7.27 -0.25
C ILE A 46 -7.20 6.18 0.01
N LEU A 47 -7.59 5.43 -1.02
CA LEU A 47 -8.59 4.36 -0.88
C LEU A 47 -8.10 3.25 0.05
N VAL A 48 -6.83 2.86 -0.07
CA VAL A 48 -6.20 1.88 0.83
C VAL A 48 -6.21 2.40 2.26
N TYR A 49 -5.74 3.63 2.49
CA TYR A 49 -5.75 4.23 3.83
C TYR A 49 -7.15 4.24 4.45
N LYS A 50 -8.14 4.74 3.71
CA LYS A 50 -9.52 4.82 4.21
C LYS A 50 -10.13 3.43 4.44
N GLY A 51 -9.84 2.46 3.57
CA GLY A 51 -10.31 1.09 3.72
C GLY A 51 -9.76 0.44 4.99
N VAL A 52 -8.44 0.52 5.17
CA VAL A 52 -7.73 0.00 6.34
C VAL A 52 -8.25 0.68 7.62
N VAL A 53 -8.25 2.01 7.69
CA VAL A 53 -8.70 2.73 8.90
C VAL A 53 -10.15 2.36 9.26
N LYS A 54 -11.05 2.28 8.28
CA LYS A 54 -12.43 1.88 8.51
C LYS A 54 -12.52 0.46 9.08
N GLU A 55 -11.74 -0.48 8.56
CA GLU A 55 -11.69 -1.85 9.05
C GLU A 55 -11.17 -1.91 10.49
N PHE A 56 -10.05 -1.25 10.78
CA PHE A 56 -9.46 -1.22 12.12
C PHE A 56 -10.40 -0.59 13.16
N VAL A 57 -11.08 0.50 12.81
CA VAL A 57 -12.08 1.13 13.69
C VAL A 57 -13.30 0.23 13.89
N GLY A 58 -13.82 -0.38 12.82
CA GLY A 58 -14.95 -1.30 12.89
C GLY A 58 -14.68 -2.52 13.77
N VAL A 59 -13.50 -3.13 13.64
CA VAL A 59 -13.07 -4.25 14.49
C VAL A 59 -12.90 -3.80 15.94
N GLY A 60 -12.34 -2.62 16.19
CA GLY A 60 -12.20 -2.06 17.54
C GLY A 60 -13.54 -1.90 18.27
N TYR A 61 -14.56 -1.37 17.60
CA TYR A 61 -15.90 -1.26 18.18
C TYR A 61 -16.51 -2.63 18.51
N LEU A 62 -16.35 -3.61 17.61
CA LEU A 62 -16.93 -4.94 17.79
C LEU A 62 -16.28 -5.68 18.97
N VAL A 63 -14.94 -5.67 19.06
CA VAL A 63 -14.18 -6.28 20.17
C VAL A 63 -14.45 -5.55 21.49
N GLY A 64 -14.51 -4.22 21.48
CA GLY A 64 -14.80 -3.41 22.67
C GLY A 64 -16.19 -3.70 23.24
N THR A 65 -17.21 -3.81 22.37
CA THR A 65 -18.60 -4.06 22.79
C THR A 65 -18.80 -5.47 23.34
N LEU A 66 -18.16 -6.48 22.72
CA LEU A 66 -18.17 -7.86 23.21
C LEU A 66 -17.46 -7.99 24.57
N SER A 67 -16.36 -7.26 24.75
CA SER A 67 -15.62 -7.25 26.02
C SER A 67 -16.42 -6.56 27.13
N ALA A 68 -17.06 -5.42 26.83
CA ALA A 68 -17.92 -4.71 27.78
C ALA A 68 -19.13 -5.54 28.22
N THR A 69 -19.80 -6.23 27.29
CA THR A 69 -20.92 -7.13 27.62
C THR A 69 -20.48 -8.34 28.43
N ALA A 70 -19.33 -8.95 28.11
CA ALA A 70 -18.77 -10.04 28.91
C ALA A 70 -18.45 -9.60 30.35
N VAL A 71 -17.90 -8.40 30.54
CA VAL A 71 -17.65 -7.82 31.88
C VAL A 71 -18.95 -7.59 32.64
N LEU A 72 -19.99 -7.05 31.99
CA LEU A 72 -21.30 -6.82 32.61
C LEU A 72 -21.99 -8.13 33.01
N ILE A 73 -21.94 -9.17 32.17
CA ILE A 73 -22.48 -10.49 32.47
C ILE A 73 -21.76 -11.11 33.68
N HIS A 74 -20.42 -10.98 33.73
CA HIS A 74 -19.64 -11.47 34.86
C HIS A 74 -19.94 -10.71 36.15
N ALA A 75 -20.05 -9.37 36.08
CA ALA A 75 -20.41 -8.54 37.22
C ALA A 75 -21.82 -8.86 37.74
N GLY A 76 -22.80 -9.02 36.83
CA GLY A 76 -24.17 -9.40 37.17
C GLY A 76 -24.25 -10.78 37.84
N ARG A 77 -23.46 -11.76 37.39
CA ARG A 77 -23.36 -13.08 38.05
C ARG A 77 -22.82 -13.02 39.47
N ARG A 78 -21.89 -12.12 39.79
CA ARG A 78 -21.37 -11.99 41.16
C ARG A 78 -22.38 -11.37 42.12
N SER A 79 -23.29 -10.53 41.63
CA SER A 79 -24.34 -9.90 42.45
C SER A 79 -25.45 -10.86 42.88
N MET A 80 -25.60 -12.02 42.24
CA MET A 80 -26.67 -13.00 42.54
C MET A 80 -26.33 -13.99 43.67
N TYR A 81 -25.05 -14.06 44.08
CA TYR A 81 -24.57 -14.98 45.11
C TYR A 81 -24.11 -14.24 46.39
N SER A 82 -24.42 -12.95 46.50
CA SER A 82 -24.21 -12.08 47.67
C SER A 82 -25.54 -11.77 48.34
#